data_AF-X6L6S3-F1
#
_entry.id   AF-X6L6S3-F1
#
_cell.length_a   1.000
_cell.length_b   1.000
_cell.length_c   1.000
_cell.angle_alpha   90.00
_cell.angle_beta   90.00
_cell.angle_gamma   90.00
#
_symmetry.space_group_name_H-M   'P 1'
#
loop_
_entity.id
_entity.type
_entity.pdbx_description
1 polymer ?
#
loop_
_entity_poly.entity_id
_entity_poly.type
_entity_poly.pdbx_seq_one_letter_code
_entity_poly.pdbx_strand_id
1 'polypeptide(L)'
;MTLRSLSILACLALSPAAGLAQDGPAFDCAKAESSAEKLVCDDDALAALDRRLADRFAAAVDAAKGLDAGAEEATDTLRAMQRGWISGRDECWKEPDLRVCVETAYLQREAELVAEFMLEPASETLELVCGRRALTAMTFPTPLPGLRVEEGDSVYIGAQSALDTPGSYYMRSAGGLVMDGDSMSVSDAYGEEHACQIR
;
A
#
# COMPACT_ATOMS: atom_id res chain seq x y z
N MET A 1 9.65 -74.48 25.52
CA MET A 1 8.76 -73.40 25.98
C MET A 1 8.85 -72.27 24.96
N THR A 2 7.73 -72.00 24.32
CA THR A 2 7.53 -71.00 23.27
C THR A 2 7.72 -69.58 23.79
N LEU A 3 8.48 -68.74 23.09
CA LEU A 3 8.42 -67.29 23.28
C LEU A 3 7.86 -66.65 22.01
N ARG A 4 6.61 -66.19 22.13
CA ARG A 4 5.92 -65.29 21.19
C ARG A 4 6.39 -63.85 21.42
N SER A 5 6.09 -63.01 20.42
CA SER A 5 5.83 -61.56 20.50
C SER A 5 7.04 -60.64 20.30
N LEU A 6 6.94 -59.47 19.64
CA LEU A 6 5.82 -58.68 19.10
C LEU A 6 6.42 -57.73 18.04
N SER A 7 5.85 -57.67 16.83
CA SER A 7 6.21 -56.64 15.83
C SER A 7 5.64 -55.28 16.27
N ILE A 8 6.51 -54.32 16.54
CA ILE A 8 6.12 -52.93 16.84
C ILE A 8 6.04 -52.17 15.50
N LEU A 9 4.81 -51.91 15.06
CA LEU A 9 4.53 -51.00 13.96
C LEU A 9 4.66 -49.56 14.48
N ALA A 10 5.74 -48.87 14.14
CA ALA A 10 5.93 -47.46 14.46
C ALA A 10 5.10 -46.60 13.49
N CYS A 11 3.91 -46.18 13.91
CA CYS A 11 3.15 -45.13 13.23
C CYS A 11 3.84 -43.78 13.50
N LEU A 12 4.56 -43.25 12.52
CA LEU A 12 4.97 -41.85 12.48
C LEU A 12 3.70 -41.01 12.32
N ALA A 13 3.22 -40.42 13.42
CA ALA A 13 2.19 -39.40 13.39
C ALA A 13 2.79 -38.13 12.78
N LEU A 14 2.45 -37.86 11.52
CA LEU A 14 2.75 -36.60 10.84
C LEU A 14 1.76 -35.55 11.39
N SER A 15 2.15 -34.86 12.46
CA SER A 15 1.36 -33.73 12.97
C SER A 15 1.40 -32.59 11.95
N PRO A 16 0.25 -32.09 11.46
CA PRO A 16 0.24 -30.86 10.68
C PRO A 16 0.62 -29.72 11.62
N ALA A 17 1.68 -28.99 11.28
CA ALA A 17 1.94 -27.70 11.88
C ALA A 17 0.80 -26.76 11.45
N ALA A 18 -0.24 -26.65 12.28
CA ALA A 18 -1.16 -25.53 12.21
C ALA A 18 -0.31 -24.27 12.44
N GLY A 19 -0.06 -23.50 11.39
CA GLY A 19 0.55 -22.19 11.51
C GLY A 19 -0.28 -21.39 12.50
N LEU A 20 0.30 -21.01 13.63
CA LEU A 20 -0.33 -20.08 14.57
C LEU A 20 -0.58 -18.80 13.78
N ALA A 21 -1.85 -18.47 13.54
CA ALA A 21 -2.21 -17.15 13.04
C ALA A 21 -1.53 -16.13 13.96
N GLN A 22 -0.85 -15.14 13.39
CA GLN A 22 -0.32 -14.05 14.20
C GLN A 22 -1.51 -13.31 14.81
N ASP A 23 -1.64 -13.39 16.12
CA ASP A 23 -2.69 -12.70 16.88
C ASP A 23 -2.37 -11.19 16.88
N GLY A 24 -3.23 -10.39 16.24
CA GLY A 24 -3.15 -8.92 16.28
C GLY A 24 -2.23 -8.23 15.26
N PRO A 25 -2.18 -6.88 15.27
CA PRO A 25 -1.39 -6.07 14.35
C PRO A 25 0.13 -6.15 14.59
N ALA A 26 0.93 -5.49 13.75
CA ALA A 26 2.39 -5.42 13.88
C ALA A 26 2.88 -4.51 15.03
N PHE A 27 1.98 -3.77 15.67
CA PHE A 27 2.26 -2.96 16.86
C PHE A 27 1.67 -3.58 18.13
N ASP A 28 2.16 -3.12 19.29
CA ASP A 28 1.72 -3.59 20.61
C ASP A 28 0.38 -2.96 20.98
N CYS A 29 -0.70 -3.75 20.96
CA CYS A 29 -2.04 -3.31 21.32
C CYS A 29 -2.17 -2.78 22.75
N ALA A 30 -1.28 -3.14 23.68
CA ALA A 30 -1.27 -2.56 25.02
C ALA A 30 -0.87 -1.08 25.03
N LYS A 31 -0.32 -0.57 23.91
CA LYS A 31 0.08 0.82 23.70
C LYS A 31 -0.85 1.58 22.78
N ALA A 32 -1.97 0.99 22.36
CA ALA A 32 -2.95 1.65 21.50
C ALA A 32 -3.60 2.84 22.23
N GLU A 33 -3.44 4.04 21.68
CA GLU A 33 -3.99 5.28 22.23
C GLU A 33 -5.18 5.78 21.40
N SER A 34 -5.04 5.76 20.06
CA SER A 34 -6.02 6.31 19.13
C SER A 34 -7.25 5.39 18.97
N SER A 35 -8.37 5.95 18.50
CA SER A 35 -9.54 5.13 18.13
C SER A 35 -9.24 4.18 16.96
N ALA A 36 -8.39 4.62 16.02
CA ALA A 36 -7.95 3.81 14.90
C ALA A 36 -7.10 2.63 15.37
N GLU A 37 -6.13 2.84 16.26
CA GLU A 37 -5.28 1.77 16.81
C GLU A 37 -6.10 0.73 17.57
N LYS A 38 -7.02 1.16 18.42
CA LYS A 38 -7.92 0.26 19.16
C LYS A 38 -8.78 -0.55 18.20
N LEU A 39 -9.34 0.09 17.17
CA LEU A 39 -10.10 -0.62 16.14
C LEU A 39 -9.24 -1.65 15.39
N VAL A 40 -8.00 -1.32 15.06
CA VAL A 40 -7.07 -2.24 14.38
C VAL A 40 -6.73 -3.43 15.29
N CYS A 41 -6.63 -3.24 16.60
CA CYS A 41 -6.43 -4.31 17.58
C CYS A 41 -7.63 -5.25 17.72
N ASP A 42 -8.85 -4.73 17.60
CA ASP A 42 -10.09 -5.49 17.81
C ASP A 42 -10.63 -6.14 16.52
N ASP A 43 -10.07 -5.80 15.35
CA ASP A 43 -10.53 -6.31 14.06
C ASP A 43 -9.43 -7.06 13.30
N ASP A 44 -9.65 -8.36 13.11
CA ASP A 44 -8.70 -9.28 12.46
C ASP A 44 -8.32 -8.87 11.03
N ALA A 45 -9.26 -8.29 10.28
CA ALA A 45 -8.99 -7.88 8.90
C ALA A 45 -8.09 -6.64 8.86
N LEU A 46 -8.33 -5.64 9.72
CA LEU A 46 -7.43 -4.49 9.83
C LEU A 46 -6.08 -4.85 10.44
N ALA A 47 -6.05 -5.76 11.42
CA ALA A 47 -4.79 -6.29 11.93
C ALA A 47 -3.96 -6.95 10.81
N ALA A 48 -4.61 -7.67 9.90
CA ALA A 48 -3.96 -8.22 8.73
C ALA A 48 -3.48 -7.15 7.74
N LEU A 49 -4.25 -6.08 7.52
CA LEU A 49 -3.82 -4.93 6.73
C LEU A 49 -2.59 -4.25 7.33
N ASP A 50 -2.56 -4.08 8.65
CA ASP A 50 -1.45 -3.45 9.37
C ASP A 50 -0.15 -4.25 9.22
N ARG A 51 -0.20 -5.57 9.43
CA ARG A 51 0.96 -6.45 9.20
C ARG A 51 1.44 -6.38 7.75
N ARG A 52 0.52 -6.44 6.78
CA ARG A 52 0.88 -6.31 5.37
C ARG A 52 1.57 -4.97 5.09
N LEU A 53 1.04 -3.87 5.63
CA LEU A 53 1.63 -2.56 5.44
C LEU A 53 3.01 -2.45 6.10
N ALA A 54 3.22 -3.08 7.26
CA ALA A 54 4.53 -3.15 7.90
C ALA A 54 5.57 -3.85 7.00
N ASP A 55 5.19 -4.96 6.35
CA ASP A 55 6.05 -5.66 5.38
C ASP A 55 6.37 -4.77 4.17
N ARG A 56 5.36 -4.07 3.60
CA ARG A 56 5.57 -3.12 2.50
C ARG A 56 6.49 -1.98 2.89
N PHE A 57 6.33 -1.45 4.09
CA PHE A 57 7.16 -0.36 4.60
C PHE A 57 8.60 -0.83 4.80
N ALA A 58 8.83 -2.05 5.29
CA ALA A 58 10.17 -2.62 5.39
C ALA A 58 10.83 -2.75 4.02
N ALA A 59 10.10 -3.26 3.01
CA ALA A 59 10.59 -3.36 1.64
C ALA A 59 10.91 -1.99 1.03
N ALA A 60 10.06 -0.98 1.25
CA ALA A 60 10.32 0.40 0.83
C ALA A 60 11.57 0.98 1.49
N VAL A 61 11.78 0.73 2.79
CA VAL A 61 12.99 1.16 3.49
C VAL A 61 14.24 0.50 2.92
N ASP A 62 14.17 -0.79 2.57
CA ASP A 62 15.31 -1.49 1.98
C ASP A 62 15.60 -1.02 0.55
N ALA A 63 14.56 -0.74 -0.26
CA ALA A 63 14.70 -0.10 -1.55
C ALA A 63 15.35 1.29 -1.44
N ALA A 64 14.90 2.12 -0.49
CA ALA A 64 15.45 3.45 -0.25
C ALA A 64 16.94 3.41 0.15
N LYS A 65 17.33 2.46 1.00
CA LYS A 65 18.74 2.25 1.39
C LYS A 65 19.61 1.75 0.24
N GLY A 66 19.01 1.10 -0.75
CA GLY A 66 19.71 0.56 -1.92
C GLY A 66 20.01 1.59 -3.01
N LEU A 67 19.57 2.85 -2.86
CA LEU A 67 19.83 3.91 -3.84
C LEU A 67 21.32 4.28 -3.91
N ASP A 68 21.83 4.47 -5.14
CA ASP A 68 23.23 4.85 -5.37
C ASP A 68 23.57 6.25 -4.80
N ALA A 69 22.59 7.15 -4.78
CA ALA A 69 22.71 8.49 -4.24
C ALA A 69 21.45 8.86 -3.44
N GLY A 70 21.62 9.64 -2.37
CA GLY A 70 20.49 10.12 -1.56
C GLY A 70 19.82 9.06 -0.67
N ALA A 71 20.40 7.87 -0.51
CA ALA A 71 19.80 6.78 0.26
C ALA A 71 19.40 7.16 1.70
N GLU A 72 20.25 7.90 2.41
CA GLU A 72 19.98 8.37 3.78
C GLU A 72 18.79 9.34 3.80
N GLU A 73 18.81 10.37 2.94
CA GLU A 73 17.73 11.35 2.82
C GLU A 73 16.41 10.70 2.41
N ALA A 74 16.42 9.78 1.45
CA ALA A 74 15.24 9.03 1.02
C ALA A 74 14.68 8.16 2.15
N THR A 75 15.55 7.47 2.90
CA THR A 75 15.13 6.64 4.04
C THR A 75 14.52 7.49 5.16
N ASP A 76 15.12 8.64 5.47
CA ASP A 76 14.64 9.54 6.51
C ASP A 76 13.33 10.21 6.12
N THR A 77 13.21 10.62 4.85
CA THR A 77 11.97 11.16 4.28
C THR A 77 10.86 10.12 4.33
N LEU A 78 11.11 8.88 3.90
CA LEU A 78 10.16 7.78 3.96
C LEU A 78 9.66 7.53 5.39
N ARG A 79 10.58 7.50 6.38
CA ARG A 79 10.22 7.35 7.80
C ARG A 79 9.40 8.52 8.31
N ALA A 80 9.73 9.75 7.92
CA ALA A 80 8.96 10.94 8.28
C ALA A 80 7.54 10.89 7.70
N MET A 81 7.41 10.52 6.43
CA MET A 81 6.12 10.36 5.77
C MET A 81 5.29 9.25 6.39
N GLN A 82 5.90 8.14 6.80
CA GLN A 82 5.20 7.07 7.50
C GLN A 82 4.63 7.54 8.85
N ARG A 83 5.38 8.33 9.62
CA ARG A 83 4.86 8.94 10.86
C ARG A 83 3.70 9.90 10.57
N GLY A 84 3.83 10.72 9.52
CA GLY A 84 2.75 11.62 9.09
C GLY A 84 1.50 10.86 8.67
N TRP A 85 1.64 9.74 7.95
CA TRP A 85 0.54 8.86 7.61
C TRP A 85 -0.15 8.26 8.85
N ILE A 86 0.62 7.77 9.83
CA ILE A 86 0.06 7.26 11.11
C ILE A 86 -0.82 8.34 11.76
N SER A 87 -0.30 9.56 11.87
CA SER A 87 -1.08 10.69 12.40
C SER A 87 -2.34 10.97 11.58
N GLY A 88 -2.28 10.88 10.25
CA GLY A 88 -3.44 11.03 9.37
C GLY A 88 -4.49 9.94 9.57
N ARG A 89 -4.09 8.66 9.65
CA ARG A 89 -4.98 7.52 9.95
C ARG A 89 -5.67 7.72 11.30
N ASP A 90 -4.92 8.19 12.30
CA ASP A 90 -5.47 8.40 13.64
C ASP A 90 -6.52 9.51 13.68
N GLU A 91 -6.60 10.39 12.68
CA GLU A 91 -7.65 11.40 12.53
C GLU A 91 -8.98 10.86 11.99
N CYS A 92 -9.06 9.55 11.65
CA CYS A 92 -10.30 8.90 11.21
C CYS A 92 -11.45 8.97 12.22
N TRP A 93 -11.20 9.38 13.48
CA TRP A 93 -12.28 9.67 14.44
C TRP A 93 -13.20 10.81 14.01
N LYS A 94 -12.75 11.66 13.06
CA LYS A 94 -13.54 12.75 12.48
C LYS A 94 -14.51 12.28 11.41
N GLU A 95 -14.28 11.10 10.84
CA GLU A 95 -15.10 10.57 9.75
C GLU A 95 -16.38 9.90 10.27
N PRO A 96 -17.47 9.89 9.48
CA PRO A 96 -18.73 9.24 9.87
C PRO A 96 -18.58 7.74 10.13
N ASP A 97 -17.71 7.07 9.38
CA ASP A 97 -17.39 5.66 9.52
C ASP A 97 -15.89 5.48 9.78
N LEU A 98 -15.56 5.28 11.06
CA LEU A 98 -14.19 5.06 11.52
C LEU A 98 -13.54 3.87 10.79
N ARG A 99 -14.28 2.78 10.58
CA ARG A 99 -13.70 1.56 10.02
C ARG A 99 -13.36 1.73 8.55
N VAL A 100 -14.29 2.28 7.77
CA VAL A 100 -14.07 2.56 6.34
C VAL A 100 -12.91 3.54 6.16
N CYS A 101 -12.81 4.58 6.99
CA CYS A 101 -11.69 5.52 6.94
C CYS A 101 -10.35 4.82 7.22
N VAL A 102 -10.28 4.01 8.28
CA VAL A 102 -9.03 3.31 8.65
C VAL A 102 -8.62 2.32 7.56
N GLU A 103 -9.56 1.52 7.06
CA GLU A 103 -9.30 0.58 5.95
C GLU A 103 -8.76 1.32 4.72
N THR A 104 -9.42 2.40 4.31
CA THR A 104 -9.01 3.22 3.16
C THR A 104 -7.60 3.78 3.36
N ALA A 105 -7.27 4.28 4.56
CA ALA A 105 -5.95 4.79 4.88
C ALA A 105 -4.85 3.73 4.75
N TYR A 106 -5.12 2.47 5.13
CA TYR A 106 -4.18 1.36 4.92
C TYR A 106 -4.00 1.03 3.44
N LEU A 107 -5.09 0.91 2.69
CA LEU A 107 -5.05 0.55 1.26
C LEU A 107 -4.35 1.62 0.43
N GLN A 108 -4.63 2.89 0.68
CA GLN A 108 -3.95 4.02 0.05
C GLN A 108 -2.45 4.00 0.33
N ARG A 109 -2.06 3.79 1.60
CA ARG A 109 -0.64 3.80 1.95
C ARG A 109 0.13 2.63 1.36
N GLU A 110 -0.47 1.44 1.29
CA GLU A 110 0.14 0.32 0.58
C GLU A 110 0.37 0.66 -0.90
N ALA A 111 -0.66 1.19 -1.56
CA ALA A 111 -0.59 1.57 -2.97
C ALA A 111 0.51 2.62 -3.24
N GLU A 112 0.60 3.64 -2.38
CA GLU A 112 1.65 4.66 -2.45
C GLU A 112 3.05 4.08 -2.26
N LEU A 113 3.26 3.21 -1.26
CA LEU A 113 4.57 2.60 -1.03
C LEU A 113 5.00 1.71 -2.20
N VAL A 114 4.08 0.93 -2.75
CA VAL A 114 4.35 0.08 -3.91
C VAL A 114 4.71 0.91 -5.13
N ALA A 115 3.97 1.98 -5.42
CA ALA A 115 4.21 2.85 -6.57
C ALA A 115 5.46 3.74 -6.42
N GLU A 116 5.74 4.25 -5.22
CA GLU A 116 6.87 5.14 -4.96
C GLU A 116 8.21 4.41 -5.06
N PHE A 117 8.28 3.19 -4.50
CA PHE A 117 9.50 2.40 -4.43
C PHE A 117 9.54 1.24 -5.43
N MET A 118 8.58 1.18 -6.37
CA MET A 118 8.50 0.14 -7.41
C MET A 118 8.60 -1.28 -6.82
N LEU A 119 7.88 -1.53 -5.71
CA LEU A 119 7.98 -2.79 -4.96
C LEU A 119 7.40 -4.00 -5.70
N GLU A 120 6.65 -3.74 -6.77
CA GLU A 120 6.08 -4.72 -7.68
C GLU A 120 6.18 -4.17 -9.11
N PRO A 121 6.13 -5.03 -10.15
CA PRO A 121 6.03 -4.55 -11.53
C PRO A 121 4.70 -3.82 -11.75
N ALA A 122 4.75 -2.75 -12.55
CA ALA A 122 3.54 -2.08 -13.01
C ALA A 122 2.66 -3.05 -13.82
N SER A 123 1.35 -3.02 -13.55
CA SER A 123 0.34 -3.74 -14.33
C SER A 123 0.06 -3.08 -15.67
N GLU A 124 0.22 -1.76 -15.74
CA GLU A 124 0.05 -0.97 -16.95
C GLU A 124 1.06 0.18 -16.96
N THR A 125 1.49 0.58 -18.16
CA THR A 125 2.31 1.77 -18.36
C THR A 125 1.81 2.49 -19.61
N LEU A 126 1.46 3.76 -19.45
CA LEU A 126 0.93 4.62 -20.50
C LEU A 126 1.82 5.84 -20.67
N GLU A 127 2.18 6.13 -21.92
CA GLU A 127 2.83 7.36 -22.31
C GLU A 127 1.76 8.39 -22.68
N LEU A 128 1.67 9.47 -21.92
CA LEU A 128 0.63 10.49 -22.07
C LEU A 128 1.22 11.82 -22.54
N VAL A 129 0.52 12.47 -23.47
CA VAL A 129 0.80 13.86 -23.86
C VAL A 129 -0.36 14.75 -23.41
N CYS A 130 -0.11 15.62 -22.44
CA CYS A 130 -1.08 16.55 -21.87
C CYS A 130 -0.67 17.99 -22.23
N GLY A 131 -1.08 18.44 -23.42
CA GLY A 131 -0.62 19.70 -23.99
C GLY A 131 0.88 19.69 -24.31
N ARG A 132 1.70 20.35 -23.48
CA ARG A 132 3.18 20.36 -23.61
C ARG A 132 3.89 19.40 -22.65
N ARG A 133 3.13 18.75 -21.76
CA ARG A 133 3.64 17.82 -20.76
C ARG A 133 3.69 16.44 -21.36
N ALA A 134 4.79 15.73 -21.14
CA ALA A 134 4.93 14.32 -21.47
C ALA A 134 5.05 13.57 -20.15
N LEU A 135 4.15 12.62 -19.93
CA LEU A 135 4.04 11.87 -18.68
C LEU A 135 4.17 10.38 -18.97
N THR A 136 4.85 9.65 -18.09
CA THR A 136 4.77 8.19 -18.04
C THR A 136 3.93 7.82 -16.83
N ALA A 137 2.71 7.32 -17.06
CA ALA A 137 1.79 6.87 -16.01
C ALA A 137 1.90 5.35 -15.84
N MET A 138 2.19 4.89 -14.63
CA MET A 138 2.32 3.49 -14.25
C MET A 138 1.29 3.13 -13.19
N THR A 139 0.50 2.08 -13.43
CA THR A 139 -0.44 1.55 -12.43
C THR A 139 0.08 0.27 -11.79
N PHE A 140 -0.29 0.04 -10.54
CA PHE A 140 0.16 -1.13 -9.77
C PHE A 140 -1.05 -1.91 -9.24
N PRO A 141 -1.02 -3.26 -9.29
CA PRO A 141 -2.17 -4.11 -8.98
C PRO A 141 -2.36 -4.36 -7.47
N THR A 142 -2.24 -3.30 -6.66
CA THR A 142 -2.58 -3.33 -5.22
C THR A 142 -4.10 -3.36 -5.04
N PRO A 143 -4.63 -3.76 -3.86
CA PRO A 143 -6.08 -3.85 -3.64
C PRO A 143 -6.85 -2.55 -3.93
N LEU A 144 -6.22 -1.41 -3.65
CA LEU A 144 -6.55 -0.12 -4.26
C LEU A 144 -5.44 0.21 -5.26
N PRO A 145 -5.69 0.32 -6.57
CA PRO A 145 -4.63 0.46 -7.56
C PRO A 145 -3.70 1.66 -7.28
N GLY A 146 -2.40 1.40 -7.22
CA GLY A 146 -1.38 2.44 -7.04
C GLY A 146 -1.08 3.16 -8.34
N LEU A 147 -0.63 4.41 -8.25
CA LEU A 147 -0.25 5.24 -9.39
C LEU A 147 1.12 5.88 -9.15
N ARG A 148 1.99 5.76 -10.14
CA ARG A 148 3.22 6.55 -10.29
C ARG A 148 3.14 7.30 -11.61
N VAL A 149 3.37 8.61 -11.59
CA VAL A 149 3.47 9.43 -12.80
C VAL A 149 4.83 10.10 -12.82
N GLU A 150 5.60 9.87 -13.87
CA GLU A 150 6.90 10.51 -14.08
C GLU A 150 6.77 11.65 -15.10
N GLU A 151 7.34 12.81 -14.78
CA GLU A 151 7.40 14.00 -15.64
C GLU A 151 8.80 14.64 -15.53
N GLY A 152 9.67 14.33 -16.50
CA GLY A 152 11.08 14.74 -16.43
C GLY A 152 11.74 14.18 -15.17
N ASP A 153 12.24 15.06 -14.30
CA ASP A 153 12.85 14.67 -13.02
C ASP A 153 11.82 14.56 -11.86
N SER A 154 10.54 14.85 -12.13
CA SER A 154 9.49 14.80 -11.12
C SER A 154 8.78 13.45 -11.11
N VAL A 155 8.45 13.00 -9.91
CA VAL A 155 7.67 11.77 -9.69
C VAL A 155 6.48 12.13 -8.80
N TYR A 156 5.29 11.79 -9.26
CA TYR A 156 4.04 11.97 -8.55
C TYR A 156 3.46 10.61 -8.18
N ILE A 157 3.05 10.47 -6.93
CA ILE A 157 2.59 9.21 -6.35
C ILE A 157 1.16 9.36 -5.86
N GLY A 158 0.35 8.34 -6.07
CA GLY A 158 -0.93 8.23 -5.40
C GLY A 158 -1.58 6.88 -5.61
N ALA A 159 -2.91 6.87 -5.54
CA ALA A 159 -3.71 5.67 -5.67
C ALA A 159 -5.08 6.02 -6.24
N GLN A 160 -5.85 5.00 -6.62
CA GLN A 160 -7.23 5.18 -7.00
C GLN A 160 -8.01 5.83 -5.86
N SER A 161 -8.85 6.82 -6.17
CA SER A 161 -9.52 7.67 -5.17
C SER A 161 -10.43 6.87 -4.23
N ALA A 162 -11.13 5.87 -4.77
CA ALA A 162 -11.96 4.92 -4.04
C ALA A 162 -12.12 3.62 -4.83
N LEU A 163 -12.55 2.53 -4.17
CA LEU A 163 -12.76 1.23 -4.82
C LEU A 163 -13.85 1.26 -5.91
N ASP A 164 -14.82 2.16 -5.80
CA ASP A 164 -15.97 2.31 -6.69
C ASP A 164 -15.77 3.39 -7.78
N THR A 165 -14.60 4.04 -7.81
CA THR A 165 -14.22 5.02 -8.84
C THR A 165 -13.04 4.50 -9.69
N PRO A 166 -13.22 3.39 -10.43
CA PRO A 166 -12.15 2.84 -11.25
C PRO A 166 -11.63 3.89 -12.23
N GLY A 167 -10.31 4.00 -12.36
CA GLY A 167 -9.69 4.94 -13.29
C GLY A 167 -9.51 6.36 -12.76
N SER A 168 -10.09 6.73 -11.62
CA SER A 168 -9.85 8.03 -10.97
C SER A 168 -8.79 7.90 -9.90
N TYR A 169 -7.70 8.64 -10.02
CA TYR A 169 -6.57 8.62 -9.11
C TYR A 169 -6.29 10.00 -8.54
N TYR A 170 -5.94 10.05 -7.26
CA TYR A 170 -5.27 11.23 -6.71
C TYR A 170 -3.76 11.10 -6.91
N MET A 171 -3.07 12.23 -6.92
CA MET A 171 -1.62 12.35 -6.84
C MET A 171 -1.29 13.24 -5.65
N ARG A 172 -0.62 12.67 -4.65
CA ARG A 172 -0.27 13.35 -3.40
C ARG A 172 0.47 14.65 -3.72
N SER A 173 -0.11 15.77 -3.30
CA SER A 173 0.43 17.13 -3.48
C SER A 173 0.53 17.63 -4.93
N ALA A 174 -0.08 16.95 -5.92
CA ALA A 174 0.06 17.31 -7.33
C ALA A 174 -1.24 17.36 -8.15
N GLY A 175 -2.36 16.86 -7.63
CA GLY A 175 -3.66 16.86 -8.30
C GLY A 175 -4.18 15.44 -8.50
N GLY A 176 -4.59 15.09 -9.72
CA GLY A 176 -5.14 13.77 -10.02
C GLY A 176 -5.02 13.36 -11.49
N LEU A 177 -5.29 12.09 -11.75
CA LEU A 177 -5.32 11.51 -13.09
C LEU A 177 -6.65 10.74 -13.25
N VAL A 178 -7.35 10.98 -14.35
CA VAL A 178 -8.54 10.22 -14.73
C VAL A 178 -8.23 9.43 -16.00
N MET A 179 -8.50 8.14 -15.95
CA MET A 179 -8.36 7.18 -17.04
C MET A 179 -9.69 6.48 -17.27
N ASP A 180 -10.47 6.95 -18.24
CA ASP A 180 -11.78 6.41 -18.59
C ASP A 180 -11.81 5.96 -20.06
N GLY A 181 -11.55 4.68 -20.29
CA GLY A 181 -11.41 4.11 -21.63
C GLY A 181 -10.28 4.79 -22.41
N ASP A 182 -10.63 5.49 -23.50
CA ASP A 182 -9.67 6.26 -24.31
C ASP A 182 -9.49 7.71 -23.82
N SER A 183 -10.28 8.15 -22.84
CA SER A 183 -10.25 9.53 -22.32
C SER A 183 -9.33 9.64 -21.11
N MET A 184 -8.29 10.45 -21.26
CA MET A 184 -7.30 10.70 -20.21
C MET A 184 -7.30 12.18 -19.84
N SER A 185 -7.30 12.52 -18.55
CA SER A 185 -7.10 13.89 -18.09
C SER A 185 -6.27 13.95 -16.82
N VAL A 186 -5.46 15.00 -16.71
CA VAL A 186 -4.70 15.33 -15.49
C VAL A 186 -5.28 16.59 -14.89
N SER A 187 -5.52 16.59 -13.58
CA SER A 187 -5.82 17.80 -12.81
C SER A 187 -4.59 18.25 -12.05
N ASP A 188 -4.43 19.57 -11.91
CA ASP A 188 -3.42 20.14 -11.00
C ASP A 188 -3.92 20.19 -9.54
N ALA A 189 -3.08 20.71 -8.64
CA ALA A 189 -3.41 20.84 -7.22
C ALA A 189 -4.59 21.81 -6.93
N TYR A 190 -5.01 22.62 -7.90
CA TYR A 190 -6.14 23.54 -7.82
C TYR A 190 -7.40 22.97 -8.50
N GLY A 191 -7.31 21.79 -9.10
CA GLY A 191 -8.41 21.13 -9.81
C GLY A 191 -8.58 21.61 -11.25
N GLU A 192 -7.62 22.34 -11.83
CA GLU A 192 -7.66 22.68 -13.26
C GLU A 192 -7.33 21.42 -14.08
N GLU A 193 -8.26 21.01 -14.95
CA GLU A 193 -8.13 19.81 -15.76
C GLU A 193 -7.51 20.07 -17.14
N HIS A 194 -6.65 19.15 -17.57
CA HIS A 194 -6.05 19.15 -18.89
C HIS A 194 -6.23 17.79 -19.56
N ALA A 195 -6.78 17.79 -20.77
CA ALA A 195 -6.91 16.57 -21.56
C ALA A 195 -5.53 16.04 -21.97
N CYS A 196 -5.40 14.72 -21.94
CA CYS A 196 -4.24 13.96 -22.33
C CYS A 196 -4.59 13.01 -23.48
N GLN A 197 -3.59 12.59 -24.24
CA GLN A 197 -3.71 11.55 -25.27
C GLN A 197 -2.63 10.49 -25.03
N ILE A 198 -3.00 9.23 -25.23
CA ILE A 198 -2.01 8.13 -25.25
C ILE A 198 -1.16 8.28 -26.51
N ARG A 199 0.15 8.15 -26.35
CA ARG A 199 1.14 8.27 -27.42
C ARG A 199 1.46 6.94 -28.09
#